data_AF-A9DMQ2-F1
#
_entry.id   AF-A9DMQ2-F1
#
_cell.length_a   1.000
_cell.length_b   1.000
_cell.length_c   1.000
_cell.angle_alpha   90.00
_cell.angle_beta   90.00
_cell.angle_gamma   90.00
#
_symmetry.space_group_name_H-M   'P 1'
#
loop_
_entity.id
_entity.type
_entity.pdbx_description
1 polymer ?
#
loop_
_entity_poly.entity_id
_entity_poly.type
_entity_poly.pdbx_seq_one_letter_code
_entity_poly.pdbx_strand_id
1 'polypeptide(L)'
;MQTSKSHEDVLKNKIKHVVVVMFENRSFDHMLGFLYKDNHNKSPLGHDFEGLTGNETNPDSTKNPIKVFPIDPNDKYAYYMPKMDPGEGYMNTNFQLFGALNEPFPHKIANNQGFVRDFENKIANKYYGDPPYKPQKTTDKSTTIPKKKTYDKNYDHSKDYQNDDYKHWYKHYSPPPSGLEIVSKFPGTEPKDIMGIYTPELLPILSGLAKGYAVCDHYYCSVPSETLPNRAFMHMATSEGHLYDEIKSYSAKSIFKNLSDHKRSWGNFC
;
A
#
# COMPACT_ATOMS: atom_id res chain seq x y z
N MET A 1 -34.00 0.84 -40.24
CA MET A 1 -33.40 0.03 -39.16
C MET A 1 -32.11 0.72 -38.73
N GLN A 2 -32.13 1.38 -37.56
CA GLN A 2 -30.93 2.01 -37.00
C GLN A 2 -30.18 0.91 -36.24
N THR A 3 -29.02 0.50 -36.76
CA THR A 3 -28.15 -0.48 -36.07
C THR A 3 -27.68 0.16 -34.77
N SER A 4 -28.04 -0.42 -33.62
CA SER A 4 -27.52 0.04 -32.34
C SER A 4 -26.00 -0.14 -32.35
N LYS A 5 -25.25 0.97 -32.29
CA LYS A 5 -23.80 0.92 -32.10
C LYS A 5 -23.49 0.09 -30.86
N SER A 6 -22.48 -0.78 -30.94
CA SER A 6 -22.05 -1.55 -29.77
C SER A 6 -21.63 -0.59 -28.65
N HIS A 7 -21.80 -0.98 -27.39
CA HIS A 7 -21.35 -0.15 -26.26
C HIS A 7 -19.86 0.22 -26.38
N GLU A 8 -19.05 -0.65 -26.98
CA GLU A 8 -17.65 -0.41 -27.28
C GLU A 8 -17.43 0.75 -28.26
N ASP A 9 -18.22 0.84 -29.34
CA ASP A 9 -18.16 1.93 -30.31
C ASP A 9 -18.61 3.28 -29.72
N VAL A 10 -19.54 3.24 -28.76
CA VAL A 10 -19.98 4.44 -28.03
C VAL A 10 -18.88 4.95 -27.11
N LEU A 11 -18.20 4.07 -26.37
CA LEU A 11 -17.12 4.44 -25.46
C LEU A 11 -15.89 4.95 -26.22
N LYS A 12 -15.48 4.26 -27.29
CA LYS A 12 -14.33 4.65 -28.13
C LYS A 12 -14.46 6.06 -28.74
N ASN A 13 -15.67 6.49 -29.07
CA ASN A 13 -15.91 7.82 -29.65
C ASN A 13 -16.08 8.92 -28.59
N LYS A 14 -16.33 8.58 -27.32
CA LYS A 14 -16.59 9.56 -26.25
C LYS A 14 -15.39 9.83 -25.37
N ILE A 15 -14.51 8.85 -25.16
CA ILE A 15 -13.34 8.98 -24.28
C ILE A 15 -12.10 9.26 -25.12
N LYS A 16 -11.55 10.48 -24.99
CA LYS A 16 -10.31 10.89 -25.67
C LYS A 16 -9.05 10.65 -24.84
N HIS A 17 -9.17 10.76 -23.52
CA HIS A 17 -8.06 10.67 -22.58
C HIS A 17 -8.49 9.86 -21.35
N VAL A 18 -7.57 9.05 -20.85
CA VAL A 18 -7.65 8.43 -19.53
C VAL A 18 -6.50 9.00 -18.72
N VAL A 19 -6.82 9.64 -17.60
CA VAL A 19 -5.84 10.21 -16.67
C VAL A 19 -5.94 9.41 -15.38
N VAL A 20 -4.79 8.90 -14.93
CA VAL A 20 -4.69 8.19 -13.66
C VAL A 20 -3.84 9.05 -12.73
N VAL A 21 -4.43 9.45 -11.61
CA VAL A 21 -3.72 10.11 -10.52
C VAL A 21 -3.52 9.08 -9.43
N MET A 22 -2.28 8.88 -9.02
CA MET A 22 -1.90 7.93 -7.98
C MET A 22 -1.32 8.70 -6.81
N PHE A 23 -1.90 8.50 -5.63
CA PHE A 23 -1.35 8.95 -4.36
C PHE A 23 -0.69 7.75 -3.67
N GLU A 24 0.34 8.00 -2.88
CA GLU A 24 1.05 6.97 -2.13
C GLU A 24 1.23 7.36 -0.67
N ASN A 25 1.61 6.37 0.14
CA ASN A 25 2.03 6.52 1.54
C ASN A 25 0.96 7.07 2.50
N ARG A 26 -0.32 6.94 2.11
CA ARG A 26 -1.49 7.31 2.91
C ARG A 26 -2.63 6.31 2.67
N SER A 27 -3.26 5.83 3.75
CA SER A 27 -4.42 4.95 3.64
C SER A 27 -5.68 5.72 3.25
N PHE A 28 -6.66 4.99 2.69
CA PHE A 28 -7.97 5.56 2.37
C PHE A 28 -8.63 6.17 3.62
N ASP A 29 -8.66 5.43 4.73
CA ASP A 29 -9.22 5.87 6.01
C ASP A 29 -8.61 7.18 6.49
N HIS A 30 -7.29 7.33 6.38
CA HIS A 30 -6.59 8.52 6.82
C HIS A 30 -7.00 9.78 6.02
N MET A 31 -7.28 9.62 4.72
CA MET A 31 -7.60 10.74 3.82
C MET A 31 -9.11 11.00 3.69
N LEU A 32 -9.92 9.95 3.70
CA LEU A 32 -11.34 9.99 3.34
C LEU A 32 -12.24 9.22 4.32
N GLY A 33 -11.71 8.66 5.41
CA GLY A 33 -12.50 7.91 6.38
C GLY A 33 -13.64 8.72 7.00
N PHE A 34 -13.47 10.04 7.17
CA PHE A 34 -14.53 10.93 7.66
C PHE A 34 -15.35 11.64 6.58
N LEU A 35 -15.26 11.22 5.31
CA LEU A 35 -15.91 11.91 4.18
C LEU A 35 -17.42 12.12 4.37
N TYR A 36 -18.11 11.12 4.92
CA TYR A 36 -19.57 11.13 5.14
C TYR A 36 -19.95 10.81 6.59
N LYS A 37 -19.03 10.96 7.55
CA LYS A 37 -19.25 10.61 8.96
C LYS A 37 -20.51 11.26 9.53
N ASP A 38 -20.71 12.55 9.25
CA ASP A 38 -21.86 13.32 9.76
C ASP A 38 -23.16 13.05 8.99
N ASN A 39 -23.10 12.26 7.90
CA ASN A 39 -24.25 11.78 7.14
C ASN A 39 -24.42 10.26 7.27
N HIS A 40 -24.13 9.71 8.45
CA HIS A 40 -24.25 8.27 8.74
C HIS A 40 -23.52 7.37 7.73
N ASN A 41 -22.37 7.85 7.21
CA ASN A 41 -21.62 7.18 6.17
C ASN A 41 -22.47 6.83 4.92
N LYS A 42 -23.30 7.78 4.50
CA LYS A 42 -24.05 7.72 3.24
C LYS A 42 -23.52 8.73 2.23
N SER A 43 -23.34 8.27 0.99
CA SER A 43 -22.99 9.16 -0.13
C SER A 43 -24.14 10.12 -0.46
N PRO A 44 -23.92 11.16 -1.30
CA PRO A 44 -24.98 12.08 -1.74
C PRO A 44 -26.14 11.39 -2.47
N LEU A 45 -25.89 10.19 -3.02
CA LEU A 45 -26.91 9.35 -3.67
C LEU A 45 -27.58 8.36 -2.71
N GLY A 46 -27.23 8.37 -1.42
CA GLY A 46 -27.78 7.49 -0.39
C GLY A 46 -27.17 6.09 -0.35
N HIS A 47 -26.13 5.82 -1.14
CA HIS A 47 -25.39 4.55 -1.06
C HIS A 47 -24.60 4.47 0.23
N ASP A 48 -24.45 3.25 0.75
CA ASP A 48 -23.51 2.97 1.84
C ASP A 48 -22.08 3.33 1.43
N PHE A 49 -21.34 3.89 2.38
CA PHE A 49 -19.92 4.19 2.29
C PHE A 49 -19.23 3.52 3.47
N GLU A 50 -18.18 2.75 3.21
CA GLU A 50 -17.37 2.15 4.28
C GLU A 50 -16.40 3.21 4.82
N GLY A 51 -16.93 4.10 5.65
CA GLY A 51 -16.18 5.16 6.31
C GLY A 51 -16.06 4.93 7.81
N LEU A 52 -15.19 5.70 8.45
CA LEU A 52 -15.01 5.69 9.89
C LEU A 52 -16.20 6.37 10.58
N THR A 53 -16.75 5.70 11.58
CA THR A 53 -17.78 6.25 12.48
C THR A 53 -17.19 7.23 13.49
N GLY A 54 -15.88 7.17 13.67
CA GLY A 54 -15.17 7.89 14.72
C GLY A 54 -15.09 7.08 16.01
N ASN A 55 -15.55 5.82 16.07
CA ASN A 55 -15.48 4.93 17.24
C ASN A 55 -14.42 3.83 17.11
N GLU A 56 -13.76 3.75 15.97
CA GLU A 56 -12.72 2.78 15.68
C GLU A 56 -11.51 3.01 16.58
N THR A 57 -10.89 1.92 17.02
CA THR A 57 -9.74 1.97 17.94
C THR A 57 -8.65 0.99 17.55
N ASN A 58 -7.41 1.34 17.86
CA ASN A 58 -6.26 0.47 17.76
C ASN A 58 -5.47 0.48 19.08
N PRO A 59 -5.01 -0.68 19.59
CA PRO A 59 -4.33 -0.72 20.88
C PRO A 59 -2.90 -0.17 20.80
N ASP A 60 -2.48 0.55 21.82
CA ASP A 60 -1.07 0.87 22.06
C ASP A 60 -0.29 -0.36 22.59
N SER A 61 1.02 -0.21 22.83
CA SER A 61 1.88 -1.28 23.39
C SER A 61 1.47 -1.76 24.78
N THR A 62 0.69 -0.96 25.51
CA THR A 62 0.12 -1.29 26.83
C THR A 62 -1.31 -1.83 26.75
N LYS A 63 -1.85 -2.01 25.54
CA LYS A 63 -3.21 -2.44 25.21
C LYS A 63 -4.31 -1.41 25.50
N ASN A 64 -3.97 -0.14 25.71
CA ASN A 64 -5.00 0.90 25.79
C ASN A 64 -5.55 1.16 24.39
N PRO A 65 -6.87 1.29 24.23
CA PRO A 65 -7.46 1.64 22.94
C PRO A 65 -7.18 3.10 22.60
N ILE A 66 -6.50 3.34 21.48
CA ILE A 66 -6.36 4.67 20.88
C ILE A 66 -7.43 4.81 19.81
N LYS A 67 -8.28 5.81 19.98
CA LYS A 67 -9.43 6.08 19.11
C LYS A 67 -9.03 6.93 17.92
N VAL A 68 -9.65 6.73 16.76
CA VAL A 68 -9.54 7.66 15.63
C VAL A 68 -10.05 9.05 16.03
N PHE A 69 -9.44 10.11 15.51
CA PHE A 69 -9.87 11.49 15.79
C PHE A 69 -9.66 12.41 14.58
N PRO A 70 -10.49 13.46 14.42
CA PRO A 70 -10.28 14.43 13.37
C PRO A 70 -9.03 15.25 13.68
N ILE A 71 -8.15 15.43 12.70
CA ILE A 71 -6.98 16.30 12.83
C ILE A 71 -7.44 17.74 13.11
N ASP A 72 -6.87 18.36 14.14
CA ASP A 72 -7.11 19.77 14.43
C ASP A 72 -6.50 20.63 13.31
N PRO A 73 -7.29 21.43 12.56
CA PRO A 73 -6.78 22.29 11.51
C PRO A 73 -5.83 23.38 12.03
N ASN A 74 -5.82 23.66 13.34
CA ASN A 74 -4.93 24.63 13.97
C ASN A 74 -3.60 24.01 14.45
N ASP A 75 -3.44 22.68 14.39
CA ASP A 75 -2.14 22.06 14.68
C ASP A 75 -1.11 22.57 13.66
N LYS A 76 0.03 23.05 14.16
CA LYS A 76 1.14 23.58 13.34
C LYS A 76 1.59 22.62 12.24
N TYR A 77 1.42 21.31 12.46
CA TYR A 77 1.81 20.24 11.57
C TYR A 77 0.61 19.45 11.05
N ALA A 78 -0.61 20.03 11.04
CA ALA A 78 -1.83 19.35 10.59
C ALA A 78 -1.68 18.68 9.22
N TYR A 79 -1.06 19.35 8.25
CA TYR A 79 -0.80 18.83 6.90
C TYR A 79 0.24 17.70 6.86
N TYR A 80 1.06 17.58 7.91
CA TYR A 80 2.07 16.56 8.05
C TYR A 80 1.64 15.47 9.01
N MET A 81 0.35 15.35 9.36
CA MET A 81 -0.10 14.25 10.20
C MET A 81 -0.11 12.92 9.40
N PRO A 82 0.29 11.79 10.01
CA PRO A 82 1.06 11.70 11.25
C PRO A 82 2.42 12.38 11.12
N LYS A 83 2.87 13.06 12.18
CA LYS A 83 4.08 13.90 12.25
C LYS A 83 5.43 13.19 12.02
N MET A 84 5.37 11.95 11.53
CA MET A 84 6.46 11.09 11.10
C MET A 84 5.83 10.06 10.16
N ASP A 85 6.55 9.65 9.10
CA ASP A 85 6.03 8.60 8.22
C ASP A 85 5.90 7.28 8.98
N PRO A 86 4.83 6.48 8.79
CA PRO A 86 4.67 5.16 9.40
C PRO A 86 5.56 4.11 8.74
N GLY A 87 5.72 2.94 9.38
CA GLY A 87 6.46 1.82 8.77
C GLY A 87 5.73 1.30 7.53
N GLU A 88 6.47 1.06 6.45
CA GLU A 88 5.91 0.65 5.15
C GLU A 88 6.52 -0.65 4.61
N GLY A 89 7.60 -1.13 5.23
CA GLY A 89 8.23 -2.41 4.90
C GLY A 89 7.28 -3.59 5.08
N TYR A 90 7.59 -4.70 4.41
CA TYR A 90 6.81 -5.95 4.52
C TYR A 90 6.64 -6.39 5.98
N MET A 91 7.70 -6.32 6.80
CA MET A 91 7.62 -6.67 8.21
C MET A 91 6.78 -5.68 9.03
N ASN A 92 6.85 -4.38 8.72
CA ASN A 92 6.03 -3.36 9.38
C ASN A 92 4.55 -3.60 9.09
N THR A 93 4.19 -3.70 7.82
CA THR A 93 2.79 -3.89 7.40
C THR A 93 2.23 -5.23 7.90
N ASN A 94 3.03 -6.31 7.92
CA ASN A 94 2.64 -7.55 8.58
C ASN A 94 2.41 -7.36 10.09
N PHE A 95 3.30 -6.64 10.77
CA PHE A 95 3.11 -6.35 12.19
C PHE A 95 1.86 -5.51 12.43
N GLN A 96 1.57 -4.53 11.59
CA GLN A 96 0.35 -3.73 11.65
C GLN A 96 -0.89 -4.64 11.54
N LEU A 97 -0.96 -5.46 10.49
CA LEU A 97 -2.12 -6.32 10.20
C LEU A 97 -2.33 -7.41 11.26
N PHE A 98 -1.27 -8.11 11.64
CA PHE A 98 -1.34 -9.32 12.47
C PHE A 98 -1.01 -9.09 13.95
N GLY A 99 -0.36 -7.97 14.28
CA GLY A 99 0.10 -7.66 15.64
C GLY A 99 1.24 -8.55 16.14
N ALA A 100 1.85 -9.35 15.26
CA ALA A 100 2.89 -10.34 15.55
C ALA A 100 4.10 -10.14 14.63
N LEU A 101 5.31 -10.16 15.20
CA LEU A 101 6.59 -10.03 14.47
C LEU A 101 7.20 -11.37 14.07
N ASN A 102 6.75 -12.46 14.68
CA ASN A 102 7.29 -13.80 14.48
C ASN A 102 6.17 -14.81 14.31
N GLU A 103 6.49 -15.92 13.67
CA GLU A 103 5.61 -17.08 13.59
C GLU A 103 5.29 -17.68 14.97
N PRO A 104 4.12 -18.33 15.13
CA PRO A 104 3.06 -18.45 14.14
C PRO A 104 2.24 -17.16 14.01
N PHE A 105 2.04 -16.70 12.78
CA PHE A 105 1.12 -15.59 12.53
C PHE A 105 -0.34 -16.06 12.71
N PRO A 106 -1.22 -15.21 13.24
CA PRO A 106 -2.65 -15.51 13.29
C PRO A 106 -3.21 -15.89 11.90
N HIS A 107 -3.99 -16.97 11.83
CA HIS A 107 -4.61 -17.43 10.58
C HIS A 107 -5.66 -16.46 10.00
N LYS A 108 -6.07 -15.45 10.78
CA LYS A 108 -6.96 -14.37 10.36
C LYS A 108 -6.26 -13.05 10.66
N ILE A 109 -6.35 -12.12 9.72
CA ILE A 109 -6.01 -10.72 9.97
C ILE A 109 -6.98 -10.24 11.05
N ALA A 110 -6.47 -9.95 12.25
CA ALA A 110 -7.23 -9.27 13.29
C ALA A 110 -7.44 -7.80 12.88
N ASN A 111 -8.17 -7.00 13.65
CA ASN A 111 -8.50 -5.59 13.34
C ASN A 111 -7.27 -4.64 13.31
N ASN A 112 -6.26 -4.92 12.49
CA ASN A 112 -5.03 -4.17 12.30
C ASN A 112 -4.31 -3.83 13.63
N GLN A 113 -4.34 -4.72 14.62
CA GLN A 113 -4.03 -4.43 16.03
C GLN A 113 -2.54 -4.13 16.32
N GLY A 114 -1.69 -4.09 15.31
CA GLY A 114 -0.33 -3.59 15.42
C GLY A 114 -0.14 -2.17 14.89
N PHE A 115 -1.17 -1.53 14.33
CA PHE A 115 -1.03 -0.25 13.62
C PHE A 115 -0.41 0.87 14.48
N VAL A 116 -0.94 1.11 15.68
CA VAL A 116 -0.36 2.09 16.61
C VAL A 116 0.98 1.60 17.16
N ARG A 117 1.09 0.31 17.49
CA ARG A 117 2.31 -0.29 18.05
C ARG A 117 3.51 -0.24 17.10
N ASP A 118 3.28 -0.38 15.79
CA ASP A 118 4.30 -0.22 14.76
C ASP A 118 4.80 1.22 14.74
N PHE A 119 3.88 2.18 14.79
CA PHE A 119 4.23 3.59 14.84
C PHE A 119 4.98 3.99 16.12
N GLU A 120 4.60 3.45 17.28
CA GLU A 120 5.35 3.58 18.54
C GLU A 120 6.79 3.12 18.40
N ASN A 121 6.96 1.93 17.83
CA ASN A 121 8.26 1.32 17.59
C ASN A 121 9.12 2.18 16.65
N LYS A 122 8.49 2.78 15.63
CA LYS A 122 9.13 3.70 14.69
C LYS A 122 9.56 5.00 15.37
N ILE A 123 8.70 5.65 16.16
CA ILE A 123 9.02 6.86 16.93
C ILE A 123 10.20 6.63 17.89
N ALA A 124 10.24 5.44 18.50
CA ALA A 124 11.26 5.05 19.48
C ALA A 124 12.57 4.56 18.83
N ASN A 125 12.66 4.49 17.50
CA ASN A 125 13.77 3.88 16.75
C ASN A 125 14.10 2.45 17.23
N LYS A 126 13.12 1.72 17.75
CA LYS A 126 13.33 0.37 18.32
C LYS A 126 13.29 -0.73 17.27
N TYR A 127 12.59 -0.47 16.17
CA TYR A 127 12.43 -1.40 15.04
C TYR A 127 12.37 -0.55 13.77
N TYR A 128 13.51 -0.40 13.11
CA TYR A 128 13.59 0.38 11.89
C TYR A 128 14.26 -0.47 10.81
N GLY A 129 13.44 -0.89 9.84
CA GLY A 129 13.84 -1.81 8.80
C GLY A 129 13.99 -3.26 9.26
N ASP A 130 14.04 -4.18 8.31
CA ASP A 130 14.63 -5.49 8.58
C ASP A 130 16.04 -5.24 9.16
N PRO A 131 16.42 -5.83 10.31
CA PRO A 131 17.82 -5.82 10.69
C PRO A 131 18.60 -6.34 9.49
N PRO A 132 19.75 -5.74 9.09
CA PRO A 132 20.58 -6.33 8.05
C PRO A 132 20.77 -7.79 8.41
N TYR A 133 20.13 -8.68 7.64
CA TYR A 133 20.31 -10.09 7.86
C TYR A 133 21.80 -10.34 7.64
N LYS A 134 22.53 -10.55 8.74
CA LYS A 134 23.89 -11.07 8.65
C LYS A 134 23.69 -12.46 8.09
N PRO A 135 24.13 -12.76 6.84
CA PRO A 135 24.02 -14.11 6.34
C PRO A 135 24.59 -15.04 7.40
N GLN A 136 23.75 -15.93 7.95
CA GLN A 136 24.30 -17.06 8.67
C GLN A 136 25.29 -17.68 7.69
N LYS A 137 26.56 -17.80 8.11
CA LYS A 137 27.53 -18.58 7.35
C LYS A 137 26.96 -19.99 7.27
N THR A 138 26.26 -20.29 6.19
CA THR A 138 25.87 -21.64 5.88
C THR A 138 27.18 -22.39 5.70
N THR A 139 27.48 -23.29 6.64
CA THR A 139 28.63 -24.19 6.54
C THR A 139 28.50 -25.16 5.38
N ASP A 140 27.36 -25.18 4.70
CA ASP A 140 27.15 -25.91 3.46
C ASP A 140 27.76 -25.19 2.26
N LYS A 141 28.93 -25.67 1.86
CA LYS A 141 29.59 -25.38 0.58
C LYS A 141 28.85 -26.01 -0.63
N SER A 142 27.54 -26.28 -0.54
CA SER A 142 26.79 -27.04 -1.54
C SER A 142 25.63 -26.28 -2.20
N THR A 143 25.60 -24.96 -2.15
CA THR A 143 24.72 -24.18 -3.02
C THR A 143 25.56 -23.44 -4.05
N THR A 144 25.84 -24.12 -5.15
CA THR A 144 26.07 -23.44 -6.43
C THR A 144 24.89 -22.49 -6.64
N ILE A 145 25.17 -21.18 -6.65
CA ILE A 145 24.22 -20.18 -7.11
C ILE A 145 23.69 -20.68 -8.47
N PRO A 146 22.38 -20.95 -8.63
CA PRO A 146 21.86 -21.30 -9.94
C PRO A 146 22.23 -20.16 -10.88
N LYS A 147 23.03 -20.46 -11.91
CA LYS A 147 23.35 -19.47 -12.94
C LYS A 147 22.05 -18.83 -13.37
N LYS A 148 22.00 -17.50 -13.33
CA LYS A 148 20.89 -16.64 -13.76
C LYS A 148 20.26 -17.28 -15.01
N LYS A 149 19.10 -17.92 -14.87
CA LYS A 149 18.41 -18.52 -16.02
C LYS A 149 18.13 -17.36 -16.98
N THR A 150 18.68 -17.43 -18.18
CA THR A 150 18.39 -16.49 -19.25
C THR A 150 16.88 -16.44 -19.45
N TYR A 151 16.31 -15.23 -19.44
CA TYR A 151 14.88 -15.00 -19.61
C TYR A 151 14.36 -15.73 -20.86
N ASP A 152 13.48 -16.71 -20.66
CA ASP A 152 12.76 -17.37 -21.74
C ASP A 152 11.39 -16.71 -21.88
N LYS A 153 11.23 -15.92 -22.95
CA LYS A 153 10.00 -15.20 -23.29
C LYS A 153 8.78 -16.11 -23.51
N ASN A 154 8.98 -17.42 -23.65
CA ASN A 154 7.92 -18.41 -23.83
C ASN A 154 7.58 -19.16 -22.53
N TYR A 155 8.22 -18.83 -21.42
CA TYR A 155 7.98 -19.48 -20.13
C TYR A 155 6.66 -19.02 -19.52
N ASP A 156 5.80 -19.98 -19.22
CA ASP A 156 4.49 -19.75 -18.62
C ASP A 156 4.60 -19.54 -17.11
N HIS A 157 4.80 -18.28 -16.71
CA HIS A 157 4.86 -17.86 -15.32
C HIS A 157 3.55 -18.06 -14.53
N SER A 158 2.44 -18.38 -15.21
CA SER A 158 1.14 -18.60 -14.55
C SER A 158 1.06 -19.91 -13.74
N LYS A 159 2.13 -20.71 -13.73
CA LYS A 159 2.23 -21.93 -12.92
C LYS A 159 3.28 -21.86 -11.82
N ASP A 160 4.03 -20.77 -11.75
CA ASP A 160 5.12 -20.59 -10.78
C ASP A 160 4.60 -20.62 -9.35
N TYR A 161 3.41 -20.07 -9.08
CA TYR A 161 2.79 -20.09 -7.74
C TYR A 161 2.39 -21.49 -7.26
N GLN A 162 2.32 -22.48 -8.16
CA GLN A 162 2.00 -23.88 -7.81
C GLN A 162 3.25 -24.73 -7.58
N ASN A 163 4.43 -24.24 -7.95
CA ASN A 163 5.68 -24.96 -7.77
C ASN A 163 6.07 -24.99 -6.29
N ASP A 164 6.58 -26.13 -5.83
CA ASP A 164 7.15 -26.26 -4.49
C ASP A 164 8.30 -25.25 -4.27
N ASP A 165 9.03 -24.83 -5.30
CA ASP A 165 10.00 -23.74 -5.20
C ASP A 165 9.37 -22.42 -4.68
N TYR A 166 8.13 -22.11 -5.07
CA TYR A 166 7.37 -20.98 -4.54
C TYR A 166 6.91 -21.21 -3.10
N LYS A 167 6.79 -22.46 -2.65
CA LYS A 167 6.57 -22.79 -1.23
C LYS A 167 7.87 -22.76 -0.42
N HIS A 168 9.02 -22.57 -1.04
CA HIS A 168 10.32 -22.54 -0.38
C HIS A 168 11.01 -21.16 -0.46
N TRP A 169 10.53 -20.23 -1.29
CA TRP A 169 11.16 -18.90 -1.43
C TRP A 169 11.19 -18.12 -0.10
N TYR A 170 10.19 -18.29 0.77
CA TYR A 170 10.15 -17.66 2.10
C TYR A 170 11.11 -18.31 3.12
N LYS A 171 11.60 -19.54 2.86
CA LYS A 171 12.49 -20.26 3.79
C LYS A 171 13.98 -19.97 3.57
N HIS A 172 14.37 -19.49 2.40
CA HIS A 172 15.78 -19.41 2.01
C HIS A 172 16.26 -18.03 1.55
N TYR A 173 15.34 -17.09 1.28
CA TYR A 173 15.71 -15.74 0.94
C TYR A 173 15.26 -14.80 2.05
N SER A 174 16.17 -14.57 3.00
CA SER A 174 16.08 -13.37 3.81
C SER A 174 16.26 -12.18 2.87
N PRO A 175 15.27 -11.28 2.82
CA PRO A 175 15.37 -10.12 1.96
C PRO A 175 16.50 -9.20 2.40
N PRO A 176 17.06 -8.41 1.46
CA PRO A 176 18.04 -7.40 1.80
C PRO A 176 17.41 -6.31 2.70
N PRO A 177 18.21 -5.68 3.57
CA PRO A 177 17.70 -4.71 4.54
C PRO A 177 17.08 -3.51 3.85
N SER A 178 15.77 -3.33 4.02
CA SER A 178 15.13 -2.05 3.75
C SER A 178 15.20 -1.13 4.97
N GLY A 179 15.78 0.05 4.79
CA GLY A 179 15.62 1.18 5.71
C GLY A 179 16.58 1.22 6.91
N LEU A 180 17.70 1.93 6.75
CA LEU A 180 18.50 2.50 7.86
C LEU A 180 18.75 4.01 7.62
N GLU A 181 17.71 4.76 7.25
CA GLU A 181 17.77 6.22 7.29
C GLU A 181 16.97 6.75 8.46
N ILE A 182 17.54 7.69 9.21
CA ILE A 182 16.82 8.42 10.25
C ILE A 182 15.70 9.20 9.56
N VAL A 183 14.46 8.74 9.75
CA VAL A 183 13.29 9.49 9.27
C VAL A 183 13.10 10.69 10.18
N SER A 184 13.05 11.87 9.57
CA SER A 184 12.72 13.09 10.28
C SER A 184 11.35 12.98 10.93
N LYS A 185 11.26 13.33 12.22
CA LYS A 185 9.99 13.52 12.93
C LYS A 185 9.83 14.97 13.33
N PHE A 186 8.62 15.49 13.25
CA PHE A 186 8.34 16.84 13.74
C PHE A 186 8.35 16.86 15.29
N PRO A 187 8.62 18.03 15.91
CA PRO A 187 8.51 18.16 17.37
C PRO A 187 7.12 17.77 17.88
N GLY A 188 7.08 17.00 18.97
CA GLY A 188 5.82 16.57 19.59
C GLY A 188 5.09 15.45 18.86
N THR A 189 5.76 14.67 18.00
CA THR A 189 5.19 13.43 17.46
C THR A 189 4.84 12.47 18.59
N GLU A 190 3.59 12.03 18.63
CA GLU A 190 3.08 11.05 19.60
C GLU A 190 2.55 9.81 18.87
N PRO A 191 2.56 8.62 19.51
CA PRO A 191 1.99 7.40 18.94
C PRO A 191 0.57 7.52 18.40
N LYS A 192 -0.28 8.30 19.08
CA LYS A 192 -1.68 8.52 18.67
C LYS A 192 -1.81 9.27 17.36
N ASP A 193 -0.78 9.98 16.90
CA ASP A 193 -0.84 10.80 15.67
C ASP A 193 -1.21 9.97 14.43
N ILE A 194 -0.86 8.68 14.41
CA ILE A 194 -1.23 7.75 13.34
C ILE A 194 -2.74 7.46 13.25
N MET A 195 -3.49 7.75 14.32
CA MET A 195 -4.95 7.63 14.39
C MET A 195 -5.66 8.95 14.05
N GLY A 196 -4.91 10.00 13.72
CA GLY A 196 -5.46 11.26 13.22
C GLY A 196 -5.97 11.09 11.79
N ILE A 197 -7.18 11.55 11.53
CA ILE A 197 -7.86 11.43 10.23
C ILE A 197 -8.14 12.83 9.67
N TYR A 198 -7.84 13.04 8.39
CA TYR A 198 -8.16 14.30 7.74
C TYR A 198 -9.67 14.48 7.63
N THR A 199 -10.14 15.69 7.92
CA THR A 199 -11.53 16.07 7.68
C THR A 199 -11.72 16.53 6.24
N PRO A 200 -12.97 16.52 5.72
CA PRO A 200 -13.25 17.02 4.38
C PRO A 200 -12.81 18.47 4.14
N GLU A 201 -12.76 19.29 5.18
CA GLU A 201 -12.35 20.69 5.14
C GLU A 201 -10.83 20.85 4.98
N LEU A 202 -10.04 19.90 5.51
CA LEU A 202 -8.60 19.88 5.34
C LEU A 202 -8.17 19.34 3.97
N LEU A 203 -9.01 18.54 3.32
CA LEU A 203 -8.77 17.95 2.00
C LEU A 203 -9.87 18.30 0.97
N PRO A 204 -10.18 19.59 0.75
CA PRO A 204 -11.38 20.01 0.02
C PRO A 204 -11.38 19.52 -1.44
N ILE A 205 -10.22 19.45 -2.08
CA ILE A 205 -10.10 18.97 -3.47
C ILE A 205 -10.38 17.47 -3.54
N LEU A 206 -9.72 16.67 -2.70
CA LEU A 206 -9.89 15.22 -2.71
C LEU A 206 -11.31 14.82 -2.30
N SER A 207 -11.86 15.47 -1.26
CA SER A 207 -13.25 15.28 -0.84
C SER A 207 -14.26 15.73 -1.89
N GLY A 208 -13.98 16.83 -2.60
CA GLY A 208 -14.81 17.28 -3.73
C GLY A 208 -14.86 16.25 -4.86
N LEU A 209 -13.70 15.69 -5.24
CA LEU A 209 -13.63 14.60 -6.22
C LEU A 209 -14.39 13.35 -5.74
N ALA A 210 -14.18 12.93 -4.49
CA ALA A 210 -14.86 11.77 -3.93
C ALA A 210 -16.39 11.94 -3.83
N LYS A 211 -16.88 13.18 -3.66
CA LYS A 211 -18.32 13.52 -3.67
C LYS A 211 -18.92 13.58 -5.08
N GLY A 212 -18.12 13.97 -6.07
CA GLY A 212 -18.56 14.16 -7.46
C GLY A 212 -18.47 12.90 -8.34
N TYR A 213 -17.71 11.90 -7.92
CA TYR A 213 -17.39 10.72 -8.73
C TYR A 213 -17.59 9.41 -7.96
N ALA A 214 -17.47 8.29 -8.66
CA ALA A 214 -17.50 6.96 -8.05
C ALA A 214 -16.26 6.76 -7.17
N VAL A 215 -16.48 6.19 -5.99
CA VAL A 215 -15.43 5.84 -5.02
C VAL A 215 -15.44 4.33 -4.82
N CYS A 216 -14.26 3.73 -4.80
CA CYS A 216 -14.06 2.35 -4.35
C CYS A 216 -13.50 2.43 -2.92
N ASP A 217 -14.35 2.18 -1.93
CA ASP A 217 -14.01 2.23 -0.50
C ASP A 217 -13.40 0.91 0.02
N HIS A 218 -13.45 -0.15 -0.77
CA HIS A 218 -12.76 -1.43 -0.51
C HIS A 218 -11.57 -1.64 -1.46
N TYR A 219 -10.73 -0.63 -1.61
CA TYR A 219 -9.50 -0.71 -2.40
C TYR A 219 -8.28 -0.94 -1.50
N TYR A 220 -7.62 -2.09 -1.67
CA TYR A 220 -6.40 -2.44 -0.93
C TYR A 220 -5.19 -2.42 -1.85
N CYS A 221 -4.01 -2.16 -1.27
CA CYS A 221 -2.74 -2.33 -1.97
C CYS A 221 -2.59 -3.79 -2.45
N SER A 222 -1.88 -3.99 -3.57
CA SER A 222 -1.70 -5.33 -4.14
C SER A 222 -0.77 -6.20 -3.30
N VAL A 223 0.17 -5.57 -2.60
CA VAL A 223 1.06 -6.23 -1.66
C VAL A 223 1.23 -5.35 -0.41
N PRO A 224 1.11 -5.90 0.81
CA PRO A 224 1.37 -5.16 2.04
C PRO A 224 2.88 -4.96 2.16
N SER A 225 3.40 -3.94 1.48
CA SER A 225 4.81 -3.56 1.50
C SER A 225 4.99 -2.16 0.89
N GLU A 226 6.24 -1.83 0.62
CA GLU A 226 6.76 -0.53 0.21
C GLU A 226 6.23 -0.05 -1.15
N THR A 227 6.74 1.10 -1.56
CA THR A 227 6.25 1.87 -2.70
C THR A 227 6.47 1.17 -4.04
N LEU A 228 7.70 0.75 -4.36
CA LEU A 228 8.04 0.20 -5.68
C LEU A 228 7.32 -1.11 -6.01
N PRO A 229 7.17 -2.08 -5.08
CA PRO A 229 6.34 -3.26 -5.35
C PRO A 229 4.91 -2.91 -5.75
N ASN A 230 4.27 -1.96 -5.06
CA ASN A 230 2.90 -1.54 -5.38
C ASN A 230 2.82 -0.75 -6.69
N ARG A 231 3.82 0.10 -7.00
CA ARG A 231 3.96 0.72 -8.32
C ARG A 231 4.12 -0.31 -9.43
N ALA A 232 4.89 -1.37 -9.18
CA ALA A 232 5.08 -2.47 -10.12
C ALA A 232 3.75 -3.18 -10.40
N PHE A 233 2.94 -3.48 -9.38
CA PHE A 233 1.59 -3.99 -9.58
C PHE A 233 0.70 -3.03 -10.38
N MET A 234 0.71 -1.73 -10.06
CA MET A 234 -0.10 -0.75 -10.78
C MET A 234 0.27 -0.66 -12.27
N HIS A 235 1.54 -0.79 -12.61
CA HIS A 235 2.00 -0.65 -13.99
C HIS A 235 2.12 -1.96 -14.76
N MET A 236 2.30 -3.11 -14.10
CA MET A 236 2.64 -4.40 -14.73
C MET A 236 1.80 -5.57 -14.22
N ALA A 237 0.87 -5.33 -13.29
CA ALA A 237 0.06 -6.36 -12.61
C ALA A 237 0.87 -7.42 -11.83
N THR A 238 2.16 -7.17 -11.59
CA THR A 238 3.04 -8.03 -10.80
C THR A 238 4.23 -7.24 -10.27
N SER A 239 4.72 -7.59 -9.07
CA SER A 239 6.03 -7.15 -8.57
C SER A 239 7.14 -8.17 -8.86
N GLU A 240 6.88 -9.23 -9.61
CA GLU A 240 7.81 -10.35 -9.87
C GLU A 240 8.32 -11.03 -8.58
N GLY A 241 7.53 -10.95 -7.49
CA GLY A 241 7.90 -11.46 -6.17
C GLY A 241 8.79 -10.53 -5.35
N HIS A 242 9.09 -9.33 -5.86
CA HIS A 242 9.80 -8.31 -5.11
C HIS A 242 8.89 -7.64 -4.08
N LEU A 243 9.42 -7.45 -2.88
CA LEU A 243 8.72 -6.87 -1.74
C LEU A 243 9.35 -5.57 -1.22
N TYR A 244 10.45 -5.09 -1.81
CA TYR A 244 11.22 -3.97 -1.28
C TYR A 244 11.60 -2.95 -2.37
N ASP A 245 11.92 -1.73 -1.97
CA ASP A 245 12.21 -0.58 -2.83
C ASP A 245 13.61 -0.58 -3.47
N GLU A 246 14.33 -1.69 -3.38
CA GLU A 246 15.65 -1.84 -4.00
C GLU A 246 15.57 -2.10 -5.49
N ILE A 247 14.51 -2.76 -5.96
CA ILE A 247 14.36 -3.17 -7.35
C ILE A 247 13.72 -2.07 -8.16
N LYS A 248 14.50 -1.50 -9.09
CA LYS A 248 14.07 -0.40 -9.96
C LYS A 248 13.88 -0.80 -11.42
N SER A 249 14.07 -2.09 -11.72
CA SER A 249 13.94 -2.63 -13.07
C SER A 249 13.24 -3.98 -13.03
N TYR A 250 12.25 -4.15 -13.89
CA TYR A 250 11.38 -5.31 -13.95
C TYR A 250 11.35 -5.87 -15.38
N SER A 251 11.11 -7.18 -15.53
CA SER A 251 11.01 -7.81 -16.86
C SER A 251 9.58 -7.88 -17.39
N ALA A 252 8.59 -7.77 -16.50
CA ALA A 252 7.18 -7.80 -16.80
C ALA A 252 6.76 -6.68 -17.78
N LYS A 253 5.78 -7.00 -18.63
CA LYS A 253 5.27 -6.06 -19.64
C LYS A 253 4.36 -5.02 -18.98
N SER A 254 4.79 -3.76 -18.99
CA SER A 254 3.99 -2.66 -18.44
C SER A 254 2.81 -2.23 -19.31
N ILE A 255 1.86 -1.54 -18.70
CA ILE A 255 0.77 -0.84 -19.39
C ILE A 255 1.31 0.12 -20.45
N PHE A 256 2.42 0.81 -20.17
CA PHE A 256 3.07 1.71 -21.12
C PHE A 256 3.61 0.96 -22.34
N LYS A 257 4.25 -0.21 -22.13
CA LYS A 257 4.68 -1.08 -23.23
C LYS A 257 3.48 -1.59 -24.03
N ASN A 258 2.38 -1.95 -23.36
CA ASN A 258 1.14 -2.32 -24.04
C ASN A 258 0.58 -1.17 -24.88
N LEU A 259 0.55 0.06 -24.36
CA LEU A 259 0.11 1.24 -25.11
C LEU A 259 0.99 1.51 -26.33
N SER A 260 2.33 1.47 -26.17
CA SER A 260 3.29 1.61 -27.27
C SER A 260 3.11 0.54 -28.36
N ASP A 261 2.98 -0.73 -27.99
CA ASP A 261 2.78 -1.83 -28.94
C ASP A 261 1.51 -1.67 -29.77
N HIS A 262 0.48 -1.02 -29.19
CA HIS A 262 -0.79 -0.74 -29.85
C HIS A 262 -0.86 0.68 -30.44
N LYS A 263 0.28 1.38 -30.57
CA LYS A 263 0.38 2.73 -31.14
C LYS A 263 -0.56 3.74 -30.47
N ARG A 264 -0.72 3.64 -29.15
CA ARG A 264 -1.47 4.59 -28.33
C ARG A 264 -0.52 5.59 -27.69
N SER A 265 -0.88 6.87 -27.74
CA SER A 265 -0.12 7.92 -27.06
C SER A 265 -0.27 7.78 -25.55
N TRP A 266 0.82 8.02 -24.83
CA TRP A 266 0.85 8.05 -23.37
C TRP A 266 1.96 8.97 -22.89
N GLY A 267 1.86 9.38 -21.62
CA GLY A 267 2.89 10.15 -20.93
C GLY A 267 2.91 9.78 -19.45
N ASN A 268 4.07 9.92 -18.82
CA ASN A 268 4.22 9.84 -17.38
C ASN A 268 4.63 11.23 -16.87
N PHE A 269 3.94 11.71 -15.85
CA PHE A 269 4.16 13.01 -15.22
C PHE A 269 4.41 12.75 -13.74
N CYS A 270 5.67 12.85 -13.33
CA CYS A 270 6.13 12.67 -11.95
C CYS A 270 6.49 14.03 -11.35
#